data_AF-A0A2T0PWY2-F1
#
_entry.id   AF-A0A2T0PWY2-F1
#
_cell.length_a   1.000
_cell.length_b   1.000
_cell.length_c   1.000
_cell.angle_alpha   90.00
_cell.angle_beta   90.00
_cell.angle_gamma   90.00
#
_symmetry.space_group_name_H-M   'P 1'
#
loop_
_entity.id
_entity.type
_entity.pdbx_description
1 polymer ?
#
loop_
_entity_poly.entity_id
_entity_poly.type
_entity_poly.pdbx_seq_one_letter_code
_entity_poly.pdbx_strand_id
1 'polypeptide(L)'
;MSKLKGLDELFAGRHFDRDVIILCVRWYLRYKLSLRDLVEMMAERGVALAHTTILRWVRHFAPEFVKRWNRFGRPTGQSWRVDETYLKIRGKWFTFIERLIALA
;
A
#
# COMPACT_ATOMS: atom_id res chain seq x y z
N MET A 1 -20.41 -6.82 1.25
CA MET A 1 -18.99 -7.03 0.85
C MET A 1 -18.91 -7.08 -0.66
N SER A 2 -18.19 -6.17 -1.33
CA SER A 2 -18.04 -6.21 -2.80
C SER A 2 -17.36 -7.51 -3.23
N LYS A 3 -17.84 -8.15 -4.31
CA LYS A 3 -17.17 -9.33 -4.90
C LYS A 3 -15.70 -9.00 -5.17
N LEU A 4 -14.79 -9.87 -4.74
CA LEU A 4 -13.39 -9.76 -5.13
C LEU A 4 -13.25 -10.20 -6.58
N LYS A 5 -12.44 -9.47 -7.34
CA LYS A 5 -12.02 -9.91 -8.68
C LYS A 5 -11.25 -11.22 -8.60
N GLY A 6 -11.37 -12.06 -9.63
CA GLY A 6 -10.47 -13.20 -9.80
C GLY A 6 -9.02 -12.72 -9.90
N LEU A 7 -8.05 -13.56 -9.51
CA LEU A 7 -6.63 -13.20 -9.66
C LEU A 7 -6.27 -12.99 -11.12
N ASP A 8 -6.78 -13.85 -12.01
CA ASP A 8 -6.51 -13.75 -13.44
C ASP A 8 -7.14 -12.49 -14.06
N GLU A 9 -8.36 -12.14 -13.64
CA GLU A 9 -9.03 -10.91 -14.05
C GLU A 9 -8.32 -9.64 -13.55
N LEU A 10 -7.73 -9.70 -12.34
CA LEU A 10 -7.02 -8.56 -11.74
C LEU A 10 -5.74 -8.20 -12.49
N PHE A 11 -5.05 -9.19 -13.06
CA PHE A 11 -3.79 -9.01 -13.81
C PHE A 11 -3.96 -9.14 -15.33
N ALA A 12 -5.18 -9.33 -15.83
CA ALA A 12 -5.45 -9.43 -17.26
C ALA A 12 -4.99 -8.17 -18.02
N GLY A 13 -4.35 -8.38 -19.18
CA GLY A 13 -3.91 -7.30 -20.08
C GLY A 13 -2.73 -6.47 -19.56
N ARG A 14 -1.97 -6.95 -18.57
CA ARG A 14 -0.76 -6.27 -18.08
C ARG A 14 0.48 -6.76 -18.84
N HIS A 15 1.38 -5.83 -19.13
CA HIS A 15 2.64 -6.10 -19.82
C HIS A 15 3.68 -6.79 -18.91
N PHE A 16 3.59 -6.55 -17.59
CA PHE A 16 4.54 -7.10 -16.62
C PHE A 16 3.93 -8.29 -15.90
N ASP A 17 4.78 -9.25 -15.54
CA ASP A 17 4.40 -10.40 -14.75
C ASP A 17 3.75 -9.99 -13.44
N ARG A 18 2.72 -10.75 -13.04
CA ARG A 18 1.98 -10.52 -11.80
C ARG A 18 2.90 -10.45 -10.59
N ASP A 19 3.96 -11.26 -10.56
CA ASP A 19 4.85 -11.39 -9.41
C ASP A 19 5.71 -10.12 -9.24
N VAL A 20 6.13 -9.50 -10.34
CA VAL A 20 6.83 -8.20 -10.34
C VAL A 20 5.92 -7.11 -9.78
N ILE A 21 4.67 -7.06 -10.25
CA ILE A 21 3.68 -6.08 -9.82
C ILE A 21 3.40 -6.23 -8.31
N ILE A 22 3.13 -7.47 -7.87
CA ILE A 22 2.85 -7.78 -6.47
C ILE A 22 4.04 -7.39 -5.59
N LEU A 23 5.26 -7.72 -6.00
CA LEU A 23 6.48 -7.39 -5.26
C LEU A 23 6.63 -5.89 -5.06
N CYS A 24 6.51 -5.10 -6.14
CA CYS A 24 6.65 -3.65 -6.10
C CYS A 24 5.61 -3.00 -5.19
N VAL A 25 4.33 -3.38 -5.36
CA VAL A 25 3.24 -2.84 -4.54
C VAL A 25 3.39 -3.25 -3.08
N ARG A 26 3.77 -4.50 -2.81
CA ARG A 26 4.01 -4.99 -1.44
C ARG A 26 5.12 -4.20 -0.75
N TRP A 27 6.24 -3.99 -1.44
CA TRP A 27 7.37 -3.24 -0.87
C TRP A 27 7.02 -1.78 -0.60
N TYR A 28 6.30 -1.14 -1.53
CA TYR A 28 5.80 0.22 -1.31
C TYR A 28 4.87 0.32 -0.10
N LEU A 29 3.97 -0.65 0.10
CA LEU A 29 3.01 -0.63 1.22
C LEU A 29 3.65 -1.03 2.57
N ARG A 30 4.67 -1.89 2.56
CA ARG A 30 5.27 -2.45 3.79
C ARG A 30 6.42 -1.61 4.31
N TYR A 31 7.22 -1.03 3.43
CA TYR A 31 8.44 -0.30 3.78
C TYR A 31 8.31 1.18 3.44
N LYS A 32 9.05 2.04 4.15
CA LYS A 32 9.11 3.49 3.88
C LYS A 32 10.06 3.80 2.70
N LEU A 33 9.89 3.10 1.58
CA LEU A 33 10.72 3.26 0.38
C LEU A 33 10.17 4.37 -0.52
N SER A 34 11.07 5.12 -1.17
CA SER A 34 10.70 6.03 -2.24
C SER A 34 10.40 5.27 -3.53
N LEU A 35 9.62 5.87 -4.43
CA LEU A 35 9.39 5.27 -5.76
C LEU A 35 10.67 5.18 -6.60
N ARG A 36 11.68 6.00 -6.31
CA ARG A 36 12.97 5.97 -7.02
C ARG A 36 13.80 4.78 -6.55
N ASP A 37 13.86 4.56 -5.24
CA ASP A 37 14.56 3.41 -4.64
C ASP A 37 13.99 2.10 -5.19
N LEU A 38 12.66 2.02 -5.30
CA LEU A 38 11.97 0.89 -5.92
C LEU A 38 12.35 0.67 -7.38
N VAL A 39 12.54 1.74 -8.16
CA VAL A 39 12.99 1.63 -9.56
C VAL A 39 14.42 1.13 -9.62
N GLU A 40 15.32 1.64 -8.79
CA GLU A 40 16.72 1.22 -8.72
C GLU A 40 16.84 -0.25 -8.32
N MET A 41 16.12 -0.69 -7.28
CA MET A 41 16.08 -2.09 -6.85
C MET A 41 15.53 -3.04 -7.94
N MET A 42 14.63 -2.56 -8.79
CA MET A 42 14.11 -3.34 -9.91
C MET A 42 15.05 -3.35 -11.10
N ALA A 43 15.80 -2.26 -11.32
CA ALA A 43 16.86 -2.20 -12.32
C ALA A 43 18.00 -3.16 -12.01
N GLU A 44 18.40 -3.30 -10.73
CA GLU A 44 19.36 -4.32 -10.27
C GLU A 44 18.90 -5.75 -10.60
N ARG A 45 17.58 -5.97 -10.67
CA ARG A 45 16.96 -7.26 -11.04
C ARG A 45 16.74 -7.40 -12.56
N GLY A 46 17.24 -6.47 -13.36
CA GLY A 46 17.11 -6.47 -14.82
C GLY A 46 15.74 -6.01 -15.34
N VAL A 47 14.90 -5.41 -14.48
CA VAL A 47 13.57 -4.93 -14.88
C VAL A 47 13.56 -3.40 -14.94
N ALA A 48 13.54 -2.87 -16.16
CA ALA A 48 13.43 -1.43 -16.38
C ALA A 48 12.00 -0.94 -16.07
N LEU A 49 11.84 -0.12 -15.03
CA LEU A 49 10.56 0.45 -14.62
C LEU A 49 10.65 1.97 -14.50
N ALA A 50 9.54 2.65 -14.83
CA ALA A 50 9.37 4.05 -14.48
C ALA A 50 8.65 4.17 -13.13
N HIS A 51 9.00 5.21 -12.36
CA HIS A 51 8.36 5.52 -11.08
C HIS A 51 6.84 5.74 -11.23
N THR A 52 6.39 6.28 -12.36
CA THR A 52 4.96 6.46 -12.69
C THR A 52 4.23 5.13 -12.88
N THR A 53 4.90 4.08 -13.38
CA THR A 53 4.33 2.74 -13.53
C THR A 53 4.02 2.14 -12.18
N ILE A 54 4.97 2.22 -11.25
CA ILE A 54 4.81 1.73 -9.87
C ILE A 54 3.69 2.50 -9.17
N LEU A 55 3.64 3.83 -9.33
CA LEU A 55 2.57 4.66 -8.77
C LEU A 55 1.18 4.26 -9.29
N ARG A 56 1.05 3.98 -10.60
CA ARG A 56 -0.21 3.50 -11.20
C ARG A 56 -0.61 2.14 -10.64
N TRP A 57 0.33 1.23 -10.44
CA TRP A 57 0.07 -0.06 -9.81
C TRP A 57 -0.39 0.10 -8.37
N VAL A 58 0.31 0.88 -7.56
CA VAL A 58 -0.07 1.13 -6.16
C VAL A 58 -1.50 1.67 -6.10
N ARG A 59 -1.84 2.68 -6.91
CA ARG A 59 -3.20 3.25 -6.94
C ARG A 59 -4.27 2.22 -7.31
N HIS A 60 -3.95 1.29 -8.22
CA HIS A 60 -4.91 0.29 -8.69
C HIS A 60 -5.04 -0.93 -7.76
N PHE A 61 -3.92 -1.50 -7.32
CA PHE A 61 -3.86 -2.77 -6.60
C PHE A 61 -3.93 -2.60 -5.07
N ALA A 62 -3.49 -1.48 -4.51
CA ALA A 62 -3.56 -1.26 -3.05
C ALA A 62 -4.98 -1.46 -2.48
N PRO A 63 -6.06 -0.88 -3.03
CA PRO A 63 -7.40 -1.12 -2.47
C PRO A 63 -7.82 -2.59 -2.57
N GLU A 64 -7.44 -3.28 -3.65
CA GLU A 64 -7.73 -4.70 -3.84
C GLU A 64 -6.94 -5.61 -2.89
N PHE A 65 -5.72 -5.23 -2.54
CA PHE A 65 -4.90 -5.92 -1.55
C PHE A 65 -5.43 -5.68 -0.14
N VAL A 66 -5.83 -4.45 0.19
CA VAL A 66 -6.45 -4.13 1.49
C VAL A 66 -7.76 -4.91 1.68
N LYS A 67 -8.63 -4.96 0.67
CA LYS A 67 -9.87 -5.78 0.74
C LYS A 67 -9.58 -7.26 1.00
N ARG A 68 -8.54 -7.82 0.38
CA ARG A 68 -8.12 -9.21 0.59
C ARG A 68 -7.51 -9.40 1.97
N TRP A 69 -6.66 -8.47 2.41
CA TRP A 69 -6.02 -8.49 3.72
C TRP A 69 -7.03 -8.40 4.86
N ASN A 70 -8.04 -7.53 4.73
CA ASN A 70 -9.07 -7.32 5.75
C ASN A 70 -9.88 -8.59 6.07
N ARG A 71 -9.87 -9.62 5.20
CA ARG A 71 -10.47 -10.93 5.50
C ARG A 71 -9.70 -11.72 6.55
N PHE A 72 -8.39 -11.48 6.63
CA PHE A 72 -7.51 -12.06 7.63
C PHE A 72 -7.37 -11.16 8.87
N GLY A 73 -7.85 -9.92 8.79
CA GLY A 73 -7.90 -8.99 9.92
C GLY A 73 -8.94 -9.43 10.93
N ARG A 74 -8.61 -9.32 12.22
CA ARG A 74 -9.59 -9.48 13.29
C ARG A 74 -10.55 -8.28 13.29
N PRO A 75 -11.85 -8.48 13.58
CA PRO A 75 -12.73 -7.35 13.85
C PRO A 75 -12.13 -6.51 14.97
N THR A 76 -12.05 -5.21 14.74
CA THR A 76 -11.69 -4.21 15.75
C THR A 76 -12.79 -4.18 16.83
N GLY A 77 -12.44 -4.38 18.11
CA GLY A 77 -13.41 -4.35 19.21
C GLY A 77 -13.97 -2.96 19.51
N GLN A 78 -14.83 -2.84 20.53
CA GLN A 78 -15.59 -1.61 20.84
C GLN A 78 -14.74 -0.43 21.32
N SER A 79 -13.50 -0.67 21.76
CA SER A 79 -12.63 0.39 22.27
C SER A 79 -11.40 0.55 21.40
N TRP A 80 -11.04 1.81 21.13
CA TRP A 80 -9.90 2.19 20.31
C TRP A 80 -9.01 3.16 21.09
N ARG A 81 -7.69 2.97 20.99
CA ARG A 81 -6.70 3.95 21.46
C ARG A 81 -6.28 4.80 20.28
N VAL A 82 -6.23 6.10 20.52
CA VAL A 82 -5.82 7.11 19.55
C VAL A 82 -4.54 7.76 20.03
N ASP A 83 -3.49 7.67 19.22
CA ASP A 83 -2.27 8.44 19.44
C ASP A 83 -2.38 9.77 18.69
N GLU A 84 -2.41 10.88 19.43
CA GLU A 84 -2.35 12.23 18.88
C GLU A 84 -0.89 12.68 18.78
N THR A 85 -0.47 13.08 17.59
CA THR A 85 0.88 13.61 17.35
C THR A 85 0.79 15.08 16.96
N TYR A 86 1.53 15.93 17.67
CA TYR A 86 1.65 17.35 17.36
C TYR A 86 2.82 17.56 16.40
N LEU A 87 2.51 17.91 15.15
CA LEU A 87 3.52 18.21 14.14
C LEU A 87 3.52 19.70 13.83
N LYS A 88 4.71 20.32 13.88
CA LYS A 88 4.88 21.73 13.53
C LYS A 88 5.22 21.85 12.05
N ILE A 89 4.26 22.27 11.23
CA ILE A 89 4.44 22.46 9.79
C ILE A 89 4.45 23.96 9.50
N ARG A 90 5.58 24.46 8.97
CA ARG A 90 5.79 25.89 8.63
C ARG A 90 5.44 26.86 9.76
N GLY A 91 5.85 26.52 10.99
CA GLY A 91 5.66 27.38 12.16
C GLY A 91 4.29 27.26 12.84
N LYS A 92 3.30 26.59 12.22
CA LYS A 92 1.99 26.33 12.81
C LYS A 92 1.91 24.90 13.36
N TRP A 93 1.31 24.76 14.54
CA TRP A 93 1.04 23.47 15.15
C TRP A 93 -0.18 22.84 14.48
N PHE A 94 -0.03 21.60 14.03
CA PHE A 94 -1.11 20.79 13.50
C PHE A 94 -1.24 19.53 14.34
N THR A 95 -2.47 19.21 14.71
CA THR A 95 -2.82 17.97 15.38
C THR A 95 -3.07 16.91 14.31
N PHE A 96 -2.29 15.84 14.34
CA PHE A 96 -2.47 14.68 13.49
C PHE A 96 -2.87 13.49 14.34
N ILE A 97 -4.03 12.92 14.02
CA ILE A 97 -4.53 11.69 14.61
C ILE A 97 -3.98 10.55 13.75
N GLU A 98 -2.89 9.90 14.18
CA GLU A 98 -2.14 8.99 13.31
C GLU A 98 -2.54 7.51 13.44
N ARG A 99 -3.14 7.07 14.55
CA ARG A 99 -3.53 5.65 14.71
C ARG A 99 -4.83 5.43 15.45
N LEU A 100 -5.70 4.61 14.86
CA LEU A 100 -6.77 3.88 15.52
C LEU A 100 -6.28 2.44 15.74
N ILE A 101 -5.94 2.08 16.98
CA ILE A 101 -5.74 0.67 17.33
C ILE A 101 -6.98 0.25 18.08
N ALA A 102 -7.73 -0.71 17.52
CA ALA A 102 -8.81 -1.32 18.27
C ALA A 102 -8.28 -2.36 19.23
N LEU A 103 -8.75 -2.27 20.47
CA LEU A 103 -8.59 -3.31 21.48
C LEU A 103 -9.57 -4.43 21.13
N ALA A 104 -9.05 -5.66 21.11
CA ALA A 104 -9.84 -6.88 21.02
C ALA A 104 -10.50 -7.19 22.36
#